data_AF-A0A820H4A2-F1
#
_entry.id   AF-A0A820H4A2-F1
#
_cell.length_a   1.000
_cell.length_b   1.000
_cell.length_c   1.000
_cell.angle_alpha   90.00
_cell.angle_beta   90.00
_cell.angle_gamma   90.00
#
_symmetry.space_group_name_H-M   'P 1'
#
loop_
_entity.id
_entity.type
_entity.pdbx_description
1 polymer ?
#
loop_
_entity_poly.entity_id
_entity_poly.type
_entity_poly.pdbx_seq_one_letter_code
_entity_poly.pdbx_strand_id
1 'polypeptide(L)'
;GALAAKYNVSALLIYNDGATPDRVSPIAVGLGQENYLPALFLSSSVGQELVNAAQNTSTNAGVRIIIQVKDLPLSPIGNICADTPTGDITQTIVVGSHSDSVPAGPGINDNGSGSTANLGLAIALARLFNNSNYAKYKYRVRFCWWGAEEIGLLGADYHVKQAKISNVTGERLTDYLIIIITFFC
;
A
#
# COMPACT_ATOMS: atom_id res chain seq x y z
N GLY A 1 -10.39 11.92 6.82
CA GLY A 1 -10.47 13.33 6.37
C GLY A 1 -11.87 13.76 5.96
N ALA A 2 -12.39 13.27 4.82
CA ALA A 2 -13.55 13.84 4.14
C ALA A 2 -14.81 14.07 5.00
N LEU A 3 -15.16 13.15 5.92
CA LEU A 3 -16.33 13.31 6.81
C LEU A 3 -16.08 14.28 7.97
N ALA A 4 -14.84 14.38 8.46
CA ALA A 4 -14.54 15.16 9.65
C ALA A 4 -14.62 16.68 9.40
N ALA A 5 -14.29 17.13 8.19
CA ALA A 5 -14.51 18.51 7.74
C ALA A 5 -16.01 18.91 7.78
N LYS A 6 -16.92 17.96 7.53
CA LYS A 6 -18.36 18.19 7.55
C LYS A 6 -18.91 18.48 8.97
N TYR A 7 -18.29 17.90 10.00
CA TYR A 7 -18.78 17.97 11.38
C TYR A 7 -17.94 18.90 12.28
N ASN A 8 -17.05 19.70 11.69
CA ASN A 8 -16.17 20.63 12.41
C ASN A 8 -15.36 19.95 13.54
N VAL A 9 -14.88 18.74 13.26
CA VAL A 9 -14.14 17.91 14.22
C VAL A 9 -12.68 18.37 14.28
N SER A 10 -12.11 18.53 15.48
CA SER A 10 -10.73 18.98 15.67
C SER A 10 -9.68 17.87 15.65
N ALA A 11 -10.06 16.61 15.90
CA ALA A 11 -9.18 15.44 15.86
C ALA A 11 -9.99 14.13 15.73
N LEU A 12 -9.36 13.07 15.21
CA LEU A 12 -9.93 11.72 15.14
C LEU A 12 -9.20 10.79 16.13
N LEU A 13 -9.95 10.12 16.98
CA LEU A 13 -9.45 9.06 17.85
C LEU A 13 -10.16 7.77 17.46
N ILE A 14 -9.40 6.80 16.96
CA ILE A 14 -9.93 5.53 16.45
C ILE A 14 -9.40 4.41 17.35
N TYR A 15 -10.24 3.46 17.74
CA TYR A 15 -9.83 2.34 18.57
C TYR A 15 -10.52 1.05 18.10
N ASN A 16 -9.89 -0.10 18.37
CA ASN A 16 -10.51 -1.40 18.13
C ASN A 16 -11.56 -1.73 19.21
N ASP A 17 -12.56 -2.52 18.86
CA ASP A 17 -13.66 -2.88 19.77
C ASP A 17 -13.25 -3.80 20.94
N GLY A 18 -12.07 -4.42 20.89
CA GLY A 18 -11.61 -5.34 21.93
C GLY A 18 -12.36 -6.66 21.98
N ALA A 19 -13.15 -7.02 20.96
CA ALA A 19 -14.00 -8.22 20.98
C ALA A 19 -13.20 -9.52 20.99
N THR A 20 -11.96 -9.48 20.47
CA THR A 20 -11.05 -10.62 20.39
C THR A 20 -9.63 -10.21 20.80
N PRO A 21 -8.77 -11.13 21.24
CA PRO A 21 -7.42 -10.80 21.71
C PRO A 21 -6.53 -10.08 20.67
N ASP A 22 -6.78 -10.29 19.38
CA ASP A 22 -6.11 -9.62 18.25
C ASP A 22 -6.65 -8.20 17.98
N ARG A 23 -7.76 -7.80 18.60
CA ARG A 23 -8.43 -6.50 18.41
C ARG A 23 -8.33 -5.61 19.65
N VAL A 24 -7.25 -5.72 20.42
CA VAL A 24 -7.03 -4.89 21.62
C VAL A 24 -5.99 -3.78 21.41
N SER A 25 -5.06 -3.98 20.48
CA SER A 25 -3.97 -3.05 20.22
C SER A 25 -4.38 -1.90 19.29
N PRO A 26 -3.65 -0.77 19.28
CA PRO A 26 -3.81 0.26 18.25
C PRO A 26 -3.68 -0.32 16.84
N ILE A 27 -4.51 0.18 15.92
CA ILE A 27 -4.38 -0.14 14.49
C ILE A 27 -3.20 0.63 13.92
N ALA A 28 -2.26 -0.05 13.27
CA ALA A 28 -1.13 0.57 12.58
C ALA A 28 -1.44 0.78 11.10
N VAL A 29 -2.31 1.76 10.78
CA VAL A 29 -2.63 2.10 9.39
C VAL A 29 -2.25 3.54 9.07
N GLY A 30 -1.77 3.75 7.86
CA GLY A 30 -1.63 5.08 7.29
C GLY A 30 -3.01 5.70 7.06
N LEU A 31 -3.15 6.98 7.37
CA LEU A 31 -4.27 7.76 6.86
C LEU A 31 -3.87 8.27 5.49
N GLY A 32 -4.80 8.20 4.53
CA GLY A 32 -4.52 8.62 3.16
C GLY A 32 -3.91 10.02 3.07
N GLN A 33 -3.20 10.26 1.97
CA GLN A 33 -2.33 11.42 1.71
C GLN A 33 -2.97 12.81 1.96
N GLU A 34 -4.29 12.92 2.07
CA GLU A 34 -5.01 14.18 2.35
C GLU A 34 -5.68 14.22 3.73
N ASN A 35 -4.92 13.89 4.79
CA ASN A 35 -5.41 14.02 6.15
C ASN A 35 -4.84 15.27 6.86
N TYR A 36 -5.67 16.31 6.96
CA TYR A 36 -5.32 17.57 7.62
C TYR A 36 -5.67 17.61 9.12
N LEU A 37 -6.27 16.53 9.65
CA LEU A 37 -6.68 16.46 11.05
C LEU A 37 -5.74 15.53 11.83
N PRO A 38 -5.30 15.94 13.03
CA PRO A 38 -4.71 15.04 14.01
C PRO A 38 -5.54 13.77 14.15
N ALA A 39 -4.90 12.62 13.98
CA ALA A 39 -5.58 11.34 14.07
C ALA A 39 -4.70 10.30 14.75
N LEU A 40 -5.27 9.64 15.76
CA LEU A 40 -4.56 8.67 16.59
C LEU A 40 -5.34 7.36 16.61
N PHE A 41 -4.61 6.26 16.51
CA PHE A 41 -5.12 4.93 16.77
C PHE A 41 -4.78 4.55 18.20
N LEU A 42 -5.78 4.14 18.97
CA LEU A 42 -5.69 3.86 20.40
C LEU A 42 -5.93 2.36 20.66
N SER A 43 -5.47 1.88 21.82
CA SER A 43 -5.87 0.57 22.31
C SER A 43 -7.36 0.55 22.66
N SER A 44 -7.94 -0.65 22.70
CA SER A 44 -9.34 -0.82 23.06
C SER A 44 -9.66 -0.27 24.45
N SER A 45 -8.74 -0.48 25.40
CA SER A 45 -8.85 0.02 26.78
C SER A 45 -8.96 1.55 26.85
N VAL A 46 -8.03 2.27 26.21
CA VAL A 46 -8.02 3.74 26.22
C VAL A 46 -9.24 4.28 25.48
N GLY A 47 -9.62 3.67 24.35
CA GLY A 47 -10.83 4.05 23.62
C GLY A 47 -12.10 3.93 24.47
N GLN A 48 -12.24 2.83 25.22
CA GLN A 48 -13.39 2.61 26.08
C GLN A 48 -13.42 3.58 27.28
N GLU A 49 -12.27 3.91 27.87
CA GLU A 49 -12.16 4.92 28.91
C GLU A 49 -12.66 6.29 28.42
N LEU A 50 -12.26 6.69 27.20
CA LEU A 50 -12.70 7.94 26.60
C LEU A 50 -14.21 7.95 26.31
N VAL A 51 -14.76 6.84 25.81
CA VAL A 51 -16.22 6.70 25.59
C VAL A 51 -16.98 6.83 26.90
N ASN A 52 -16.54 6.14 27.96
CA ASN A 52 -17.18 6.20 29.26
C ASN A 52 -17.14 7.62 29.85
N ALA A 53 -16.01 8.32 29.71
CA ALA A 53 -15.88 9.71 30.15
C ALA A 53 -16.78 10.66 29.34
N ALA A 54 -16.89 10.48 28.02
CA ALA A 54 -17.74 11.30 27.16
C ALA A 54 -19.24 11.08 27.41
N GLN A 55 -19.65 9.87 27.80
CA GLN A 55 -21.04 9.55 28.14
C GLN A 55 -21.43 9.99 29.56
N ASN A 56 -20.46 10.25 30.44
CA ASN A 56 -20.73 10.70 31.79
C ASN A 56 -21.07 12.20 31.81
N THR A 57 -22.36 12.51 31.86
CA THR A 57 -22.89 13.89 31.88
C THR A 57 -22.51 14.67 33.14
N SER A 58 -21.99 14.01 34.18
CA SER A 58 -21.52 14.65 35.42
C SER A 58 -20.08 15.14 35.32
N THR A 59 -19.37 14.85 34.23
CA THR A 59 -17.99 15.26 34.00
C THR A 59 -17.87 16.06 32.70
N ASN A 60 -17.18 17.20 32.75
CA ASN A 60 -16.78 17.90 31.53
C ASN A 60 -15.49 17.26 30.98
N ALA A 61 -15.64 16.12 30.30
CA ALA A 61 -14.52 15.37 29.76
C ALA A 61 -13.85 16.15 28.62
N GLY A 62 -12.54 16.41 28.75
CA GLY A 62 -11.72 17.04 27.73
C GLY A 62 -10.49 16.19 27.44
N VAL A 63 -10.10 16.12 26.17
CA VAL A 63 -8.90 15.39 25.74
C VAL A 63 -7.88 16.40 25.24
N ARG A 64 -6.66 16.35 25.80
CA ARG A 64 -5.51 17.09 25.27
C ARG A 64 -4.66 16.16 24.42
N ILE A 65 -4.52 16.50 23.15
CA ILE A 65 -3.69 15.76 22.19
C ILE A 65 -2.42 16.56 21.95
N ILE A 66 -1.26 15.92 22.09
CA ILE A 66 0.05 16.49 21.77
C ILE A 66 0.68 15.58 20.72
N ILE A 67 0.85 16.11 19.50
CA ILE A 67 1.52 15.41 18.40
C ILE A 67 2.85 16.10 18.16
N GLN A 68 3.92 15.32 18.26
CA GLN A 68 5.25 15.75 17.81
C GLN A 68 5.44 15.21 16.41
N VAL A 69 5.27 16.08 15.41
CA VAL A 69 5.57 15.74 14.03
C VAL A 69 7.08 15.74 13.86
N LYS A 70 7.61 14.64 13.35
CA LYS A 70 9.02 14.53 12.97
C LYS A 70 9.10 14.39 11.47
N ASP A 71 9.67 15.39 10.82
CA ASP A 71 10.04 15.28 9.42
C ASP A 71 11.18 14.26 9.30
N LEU A 72 10.90 13.17 8.59
CA LEU A 72 11.93 12.19 8.25
C LEU A 72 12.64 12.65 6.98
N PRO A 73 13.98 12.46 6.88
CA PRO A 73 14.69 12.76 5.65
C PRO A 73 14.12 11.91 4.50
N LEU A 74 14.10 12.49 3.29
CA LEU A 74 13.72 11.75 2.10
C LEU A 74 14.71 10.60 1.86
N SER A 75 14.17 9.39 1.81
CA SER A 75 14.94 8.20 1.40
C SER A 75 14.63 7.89 -0.06
N PRO A 76 15.64 7.56 -0.88
CA PRO A 76 15.39 7.09 -2.23
C PRO A 76 14.59 5.79 -2.18
N ILE A 77 13.47 5.77 -2.90
CA ILE A 77 12.61 4.59 -3.07
C ILE A 77 12.81 4.13 -4.52
N GLY A 78 12.97 2.82 -4.71
CA GLY A 78 13.12 2.21 -6.03
C GLY A 78 12.02 1.20 -6.28
N ASN A 79 11.47 1.21 -7.49
CA ASN A 79 10.74 0.07 -8.02
C ASN A 79 11.72 -0.85 -8.74
N ILE A 80 11.51 -2.16 -8.62
CA ILE A 80 12.24 -3.15 -9.42
C ILE A 80 11.25 -3.71 -10.42
N CYS A 81 11.55 -3.67 -11.71
CA CYS A 81 10.72 -4.28 -12.75
C CYS A 81 11.56 -5.18 -13.66
N ALA A 82 10.99 -6.30 -14.09
CA ALA A 82 11.58 -7.25 -15.01
C ALA A 82 10.58 -7.64 -16.10
N ASP A 83 11.01 -7.53 -17.36
CA ASP A 83 10.19 -7.86 -18.52
C ASP A 83 10.53 -9.26 -19.05
N THR A 84 9.54 -9.94 -19.62
CA THR A 84 9.78 -11.15 -20.40
C THR A 84 10.68 -10.86 -21.62
N PRO A 85 11.56 -11.80 -22.03
CA PRO A 85 12.49 -11.59 -23.15
C PRO A 85 11.81 -11.46 -24.52
N THR A 86 10.55 -11.88 -24.63
CA THR A 86 9.73 -11.74 -25.83
C THR A 86 8.33 -11.25 -25.46
N GLY A 87 7.48 -11.02 -26.46
CA GLY A 87 6.15 -10.45 -26.29
C GLY A 87 5.99 -9.17 -27.10
N ASP A 88 4.75 -8.83 -27.44
CA ASP A 88 4.45 -7.52 -27.99
C ASP A 88 4.57 -6.45 -26.90
N ILE A 89 5.52 -5.52 -27.07
CA ILE A 89 5.75 -4.43 -26.12
C ILE A 89 4.60 -3.42 -26.12
N THR A 90 3.80 -3.35 -27.18
CA THR A 90 2.60 -2.50 -27.27
C THR A 90 1.39 -3.12 -26.56
N GLN A 91 1.55 -4.35 -26.04
CA GLN A 91 0.52 -5.09 -25.32
C GLN A 91 1.13 -5.76 -24.08
N THR A 92 1.26 -4.99 -23.02
CA THR A 92 1.96 -5.39 -21.80
C THR A 92 0.98 -5.73 -20.68
N ILE A 93 1.18 -6.88 -20.05
CA ILE A 93 0.52 -7.28 -18.81
C ILE A 93 1.48 -6.94 -17.67
N VAL A 94 1.06 -6.09 -16.74
CA VAL A 94 1.85 -5.74 -15.56
C VAL A 94 1.35 -6.56 -14.37
N VAL A 95 2.26 -7.28 -13.71
CA VAL A 95 2.00 -8.04 -12.48
C VAL A 95 2.82 -7.43 -11.37
N GLY A 96 2.15 -6.89 -10.35
CA GLY A 96 2.77 -6.07 -9.32
C GLY A 96 2.52 -6.58 -7.90
N SER A 97 3.55 -6.54 -7.07
CA SER A 97 3.51 -6.67 -5.59
C SER A 97 4.33 -5.53 -4.98
N HIS A 98 4.21 -5.21 -3.69
CA HIS A 98 5.15 -4.27 -3.06
C HIS A 98 6.22 -4.99 -2.25
N SER A 99 7.38 -4.34 -2.14
CA SER A 99 8.58 -4.88 -1.49
C SER A 99 8.90 -4.23 -0.14
N ASP A 100 8.24 -3.12 0.19
CA ASP A 100 8.31 -2.52 1.52
C ASP A 100 7.34 -3.18 2.50
N SER A 101 7.55 -2.90 3.78
CA SER A 101 6.76 -3.36 4.92
C SER A 101 6.79 -2.28 6.00
N VAL A 102 5.88 -2.34 6.96
CA VAL A 102 5.91 -1.51 8.16
C VAL A 102 6.92 -1.98 9.21
N PRO A 103 7.43 -1.09 10.10
CA PRO A 103 8.31 -1.49 11.21
C PRO A 103 7.68 -2.40 12.26
N ALA A 104 6.34 -2.50 12.28
CA ALA A 104 5.60 -3.25 13.29
C ALA A 104 5.76 -4.78 13.16
N GLY A 105 6.21 -5.28 12.01
CA GLY A 105 6.32 -6.70 11.76
C GLY A 105 7.22 -7.05 10.57
N PRO A 106 7.44 -8.37 10.35
CA PRO A 106 8.37 -8.84 9.33
C PRO A 106 7.81 -8.80 7.89
N GLY A 107 6.56 -8.36 7.70
CA GLY A 107 5.94 -8.24 6.38
C GLY A 107 5.78 -9.56 5.60
N ILE A 108 5.67 -10.70 6.30
CA ILE A 108 5.60 -12.02 5.65
C ILE A 108 4.37 -12.15 4.76
N ASN A 109 3.19 -11.77 5.26
CA ASN A 109 1.97 -11.80 4.45
C ASN A 109 1.84 -10.52 3.62
N ASP A 110 2.09 -9.37 4.24
CA ASP A 110 2.02 -8.03 3.68
C ASP A 110 3.42 -7.41 3.55
N ASN A 111 4.12 -7.57 2.42
CA ASN A 111 3.68 -8.30 1.22
C ASN A 111 4.74 -9.27 0.70
N GLY A 112 5.41 -9.97 1.62
CA GLY A 112 6.34 -11.06 1.32
C GLY A 112 5.67 -12.20 0.54
N SER A 113 4.40 -12.49 0.82
CA SER A 113 3.64 -13.54 0.16
C SER A 113 3.37 -13.21 -1.31
N GLY A 114 2.87 -12.00 -1.60
CA GLY A 114 2.65 -11.52 -2.96
C GLY A 114 3.97 -11.35 -3.71
N SER A 115 5.00 -10.81 -3.06
CA SER A 115 6.35 -10.71 -3.64
C SER A 115 6.94 -12.06 -4.04
N THR A 116 6.75 -13.09 -3.23
CA THR A 116 7.20 -14.46 -3.52
C THR A 116 6.36 -15.10 -4.62
N ALA A 117 5.05 -14.92 -4.62
CA ALA A 117 4.17 -15.40 -5.68
C ALA A 117 4.51 -14.75 -7.04
N ASN A 118 4.80 -13.46 -7.04
CA ASN A 118 5.20 -12.70 -8.22
C ASN A 118 6.51 -13.24 -8.81
N LEU A 119 7.52 -13.48 -7.96
CA LEU A 119 8.78 -14.12 -8.36
C LEU A 119 8.56 -15.55 -8.87
N GLY A 120 7.72 -16.33 -8.20
CA GLY A 120 7.38 -17.70 -8.61
C GLY A 120 6.78 -17.75 -10.01
N LEU A 121 5.87 -16.83 -10.32
CA LEU A 121 5.27 -16.69 -11.65
C LEU A 121 6.31 -16.31 -12.71
N ALA A 122 7.20 -15.35 -12.41
CA ALA A 122 8.29 -14.98 -13.32
C ALA A 122 9.21 -16.15 -13.64
N ILE A 123 9.61 -16.93 -12.61
CA ILE A 123 10.45 -18.13 -12.77
C ILE A 123 9.72 -19.21 -13.58
N ALA A 124 8.44 -19.44 -13.31
CA ALA A 124 7.65 -20.42 -14.04
C ALA A 124 7.56 -20.08 -15.54
N LEU A 125 7.30 -18.82 -15.87
CA LEU A 125 7.29 -18.33 -17.25
C LEU A 125 8.67 -18.48 -17.92
N ALA A 126 9.75 -18.10 -17.23
CA ALA A 126 11.11 -18.25 -17.75
C ALA A 126 11.48 -19.72 -18.03
N ARG A 127 11.07 -20.65 -17.16
CA ARG A 127 11.25 -22.10 -17.38
C ARG A 127 10.49 -22.60 -18.60
N LEU A 128 9.24 -22.13 -18.80
CA LEU A 128 8.46 -22.50 -19.99
C LEU A 128 9.14 -22.02 -21.27
N PHE A 129 9.70 -20.81 -21.27
CA PHE A 129 10.46 -20.27 -22.40
C PHE A 129 11.73 -21.06 -22.70
N ASN A 130 12.44 -21.52 -21.66
CA ASN A 130 13.69 -22.27 -21.84
C ASN A 130 13.49 -23.74 -22.26
N ASN A 131 12.32 -24.35 -22.04
CA ASN A 131 12.16 -25.81 -22.10
C ASN A 131 11.45 -26.37 -23.35
N SER A 132 10.88 -25.58 -24.26
CA SER A 132 10.23 -26.15 -25.47
C SER A 132 9.81 -25.11 -26.50
N ASN A 133 9.26 -25.57 -27.63
CA ASN A 133 8.65 -24.93 -28.82
C ASN A 133 7.81 -23.64 -28.64
N TYR A 134 7.72 -23.09 -27.43
CA TYR A 134 7.12 -21.82 -27.08
C TYR A 134 8.06 -20.66 -27.44
N ALA A 135 8.24 -20.43 -28.75
CA ALA A 135 9.27 -19.50 -29.26
C ALA A 135 9.03 -18.02 -28.90
N LYS A 136 7.80 -17.64 -28.51
CA LYS A 136 7.44 -16.25 -28.23
C LYS A 136 6.20 -16.16 -27.35
N TYR A 137 6.24 -15.33 -26.31
CA TYR A 137 5.02 -14.90 -25.65
C TYR A 137 4.21 -14.02 -26.61
N LYS A 138 2.87 -14.08 -26.53
CA LYS A 138 2.01 -13.18 -27.32
C LYS A 138 2.13 -11.74 -26.81
N TYR A 139 1.98 -11.57 -25.51
CA TYR A 139 2.05 -10.29 -24.81
C TYR A 139 3.35 -10.21 -24.02
N ARG A 140 3.91 -9.02 -23.85
CA ARG A 140 4.98 -8.83 -22.87
C ARG A 140 4.38 -8.93 -21.46
N VAL A 141 5.05 -9.62 -20.55
CA VAL A 141 4.71 -9.61 -19.12
C VAL A 141 5.79 -8.85 -18.37
N ARG A 142 5.37 -7.85 -17.58
CA ARG A 142 6.22 -7.01 -16.74
C ARG A 142 5.94 -7.32 -15.27
N PHE A 143 6.93 -7.87 -14.58
CA PHE A 143 6.89 -8.17 -13.16
C PHE A 143 7.47 -6.97 -12.41
N CYS A 144 6.71 -6.37 -11.50
CA CYS A 144 7.18 -5.22 -10.73
C CYS A 144 7.02 -5.43 -9.22
N TRP A 145 8.04 -4.95 -8.49
CA TRP A 145 8.05 -4.81 -7.04
C TRP A 145 8.04 -3.31 -6.72
N TRP A 146 6.91 -2.83 -6.23
CA TRP A 146 6.68 -1.43 -5.91
C TRP A 146 7.32 -1.09 -4.57
N GLY A 147 8.01 0.04 -4.50
CA GLY A 147 8.49 0.57 -3.23
C GLY A 147 7.49 1.56 -2.62
N ALA A 148 7.54 1.71 -1.31
CA ALA A 148 6.78 2.70 -0.55
C ALA A 148 5.27 2.65 -0.80
N GLU A 149 4.72 1.43 -0.83
CA GLU A 149 3.28 1.21 -0.86
C GLU A 149 2.64 1.66 0.46
N GLU A 150 3.27 1.32 1.58
CA GLU A 150 2.74 1.46 2.94
C GLU A 150 2.54 2.92 3.36
N ILE A 151 3.23 3.83 2.67
CA ILE A 151 3.16 5.28 2.88
C ILE A 151 2.39 6.01 1.78
N GLY A 152 1.62 5.27 0.97
CA GLY A 152 0.65 5.83 0.03
C GLY A 152 0.95 5.53 -1.43
N LEU A 153 1.22 4.26 -1.76
CA LEU A 153 1.31 3.74 -3.14
C LEU A 153 2.40 4.39 -4.01
N LEU A 154 3.41 5.03 -3.40
CA LEU A 154 4.27 5.99 -4.07
C LEU A 154 4.99 5.40 -5.29
N GLY A 155 5.46 4.15 -5.18
CA GLY A 155 6.13 3.44 -6.25
C GLY A 155 5.21 3.17 -7.45
N ALA A 156 4.03 2.60 -7.23
CA ALA A 156 3.08 2.29 -8.29
C ALA A 156 2.56 3.58 -8.95
N ASP A 157 2.26 4.61 -8.14
CA ASP A 157 1.85 5.92 -8.60
C ASP A 157 2.90 6.57 -9.50
N TYR A 158 4.18 6.49 -9.09
CA TYR A 158 5.29 6.97 -9.89
C TYR A 158 5.34 6.24 -11.24
N HIS A 159 5.26 4.91 -11.24
CA HIS A 159 5.28 4.11 -12.47
C HIS A 159 4.16 4.53 -13.44
N VAL A 160 2.92 4.67 -12.95
CA VAL A 160 1.78 5.08 -13.78
C VAL A 160 1.95 6.51 -14.29
N LYS A 161 2.44 7.44 -13.46
CA LYS A 161 2.69 8.83 -13.87
C LYS A 161 3.76 8.91 -14.97
N GLN A 162 4.85 8.15 -14.84
CA GLN A 162 5.88 8.06 -15.88
C GLN A 162 5.31 7.45 -17.16
N ALA A 163 4.51 6.38 -17.05
CA ALA A 163 3.91 5.74 -18.22
C ALA A 163 2.93 6.66 -18.96
N LYS A 164 2.20 7.54 -18.26
CA LYS A 164 1.30 8.52 -18.86
C LYS A 164 2.02 9.56 -19.72
N ILE A 165 3.23 9.96 -19.33
CA ILE A 165 4.00 11.01 -20.02
C ILE A 165 5.05 10.46 -20.98
N SER A 166 5.31 9.15 -20.93
CA SER A 166 6.30 8.51 -21.78
C SER A 166 5.91 8.59 -23.26
N ASN A 167 6.91 8.80 -24.12
CA ASN A 167 6.81 8.66 -25.57
C ASN A 167 7.52 7.40 -26.10
N VAL A 168 8.12 6.60 -25.21
CA VAL A 168 8.88 5.40 -25.56
C VAL A 168 7.90 4.24 -25.73
N THR A 169 7.87 3.63 -26.91
CA THR A 169 7.01 2.46 -27.16
C THR A 169 7.36 1.33 -26.20
N GLY A 170 6.35 0.78 -25.54
CA GLY A 170 6.48 -0.17 -24.44
C GLY A 170 6.49 0.49 -23.05
N GLU A 171 6.72 1.79 -22.94
CA GLU A 171 6.67 2.47 -21.65
C GLU A 171 5.44 3.38 -21.54
N ARG A 172 4.59 3.45 -22.57
CA ARG A 172 3.39 4.30 -22.57
C ARG A 172 2.27 3.59 -21.83
N LEU A 173 1.43 4.35 -21.15
CA LEU A 173 0.23 3.79 -20.52
C LEU A 173 -0.70 3.13 -21.55
N THR A 174 -0.71 3.61 -22.80
CA THR A 174 -1.50 3.03 -23.90
C THR A 174 -0.99 1.66 -24.36
N ASP A 175 0.23 1.29 -24.00
CA ASP A 175 0.81 -0.02 -24.34
C ASP A 175 0.44 -1.10 -23.32
N TYR A 176 -0.30 -0.75 -22.26
CA TYR A 176 -0.65 -1.66 -21.16
C TYR A 176 -2.08 -2.20 -21.36
N LEU A 177 -2.22 -3.53 -21.33
CA LEU A 177 -3.50 -4.21 -21.44
C LEU A 177 -4.22 -4.27 -20.09
N ILE A 178 -3.50 -4.73 -19.06
CA ILE A 178 -4.00 -4.95 -17.71
C ILE A 178 -2.85 -4.67 -16.75
N ILE A 179 -3.16 -3.98 -15.65
CA ILE A 179 -2.28 -3.84 -14.49
C ILE A 179 -2.93 -4.60 -13.35
N ILE A 180 -2.31 -5.71 -12.96
CA ILE A 180 -2.69 -6.47 -11.77
C ILE A 180 -1.77 -6.00 -10.67
N ILE A 181 -2.33 -5.33 -9.66
CA ILE A 181 -1.59 -5.00 -8.45
C ILE A 181 -2.18 -5.82 -7.31
N THR A 182 -1.39 -6.74 -6.75
CA THR A 182 -1.78 -7.47 -5.56
C THR A 182 -1.49 -6.61 -4.34
N PHE A 183 -2.54 -5.98 -3.82
CA PHE A 183 -2.60 -5.33 -2.52
C PHE A 183 -3.34 -6.30 -1.59
N PHE A 184 -2.60 -7.04 -0.76
CA PHE A 184 -3.20 -7.79 0.34
C PHE A 184 -2.51 -7.36 1.63
N CYS A 185 -3.01 -6.26 2.19
CA CYS A 185 -2.90 -5.97 3.62
C CYS A 185 -3.87 -6.87 4.39
#